data_AF-A0A9P6U5V7-F1
#
_entry.id   AF-A0A9P6U5V7-F1
#
_cell.length_a   1.000
_cell.length_b   1.000
_cell.length_c   1.000
_cell.angle_alpha   90.00
_cell.angle_beta   90.00
_cell.angle_gamma   90.00
#
_symmetry.space_group_name_H-M   'P 1'
#
loop_
_entity.id
_entity.type
_entity.pdbx_description
1 polymer ?
#
loop_
_entity_poly.entity_id
_entity_poly.type
_entity_poly.pdbx_seq_one_letter_code
_entity_poly.pdbx_strand_id
1 'polypeptide(L)'
;MADITQAPEPRASPVYILDPHSNRTRDEDVDLSHTTGKLPTWQTIQESIGTRTGWFGDYDYGFLCMPTLPGMRVSKVPPFFGLNDKLPLVLAIIMGFQHALAMIAGVVTPAIIMSGSGKNGLNFPPEMRSQMISTSLITSGLLSLVQITRFRFGKSRYFVGTGLLSVVGTSFIFLPVLQSSVATMYEDGFCKTSIDAAGSTIYESCPEAWGRFLGTCMICSLLPIILSFLPPRVLKKVFPPIVTGVTVMLIGVHLVTSGMA
;
A
#
# COMPACT_ATOMS: atom_id res chain seq x y z
N MET A 1 35.23 -33.78 -38.75
CA MET A 1 35.98 -32.53 -38.97
C MET A 1 34.93 -31.45 -39.19
N ALA A 2 34.73 -30.60 -38.18
CA ALA A 2 33.70 -29.52 -38.05
C ALA A 2 32.24 -30.01 -38.10
N ASP A 3 31.28 -29.56 -37.29
CA ASP A 3 31.14 -28.24 -36.68
C ASP A 3 30.38 -28.35 -35.34
N ILE A 4 31.05 -27.94 -34.26
CA ILE A 4 30.46 -27.64 -32.95
C ILE A 4 30.65 -26.14 -32.81
N THR A 5 29.60 -25.34 -33.00
CA THR A 5 29.32 -24.09 -32.28
C THR A 5 28.12 -23.39 -32.93
N GLN A 6 26.92 -23.61 -32.40
CA GLN A 6 25.81 -22.67 -32.60
C GLN A 6 25.46 -22.12 -31.22
N ALA A 7 25.81 -20.85 -31.00
CA ALA A 7 25.55 -20.14 -29.76
C ALA A 7 24.02 -20.05 -29.51
N PRO A 8 23.55 -20.12 -28.26
CA PRO A 8 22.14 -19.95 -27.97
C PRO A 8 21.72 -18.51 -28.29
N GLU A 9 20.73 -18.39 -29.15
CA GLU A 9 20.08 -17.14 -29.53
C GLU A 9 19.52 -16.44 -28.27
N PRO A 10 19.76 -15.14 -28.06
CA PRO A 10 19.23 -14.43 -26.89
C PRO A 10 17.70 -14.44 -26.95
N ARG A 11 17.08 -15.08 -25.95
CA ARG A 11 15.63 -15.18 -25.80
C ARG A 11 15.08 -13.78 -25.49
N ALA A 12 14.74 -13.02 -26.54
CA ALA A 12 14.08 -11.74 -26.41
C ALA A 12 12.78 -11.90 -25.61
N SER A 13 12.59 -11.05 -24.59
CA SER A 13 11.33 -10.94 -23.86
C SER A 13 10.20 -10.64 -24.85
N PRO A 14 9.05 -11.33 -24.81
CA PRO A 14 7.92 -10.97 -25.66
C PRO A 14 7.46 -9.56 -25.28
N VAL A 15 7.70 -8.59 -26.18
CA VAL A 15 7.19 -7.23 -26.06
C VAL A 15 5.70 -7.30 -26.35
N TYR A 16 4.87 -7.19 -25.31
CA TYR A 16 3.42 -7.10 -25.47
C TYR A 16 3.07 -5.68 -25.97
N ILE A 17 2.94 -5.54 -27.29
CA ILE A 17 2.32 -4.37 -27.92
C ILE A 17 0.81 -4.55 -27.78
N LEU A 18 0.16 -3.73 -26.94
CA LEU A 18 -1.29 -3.75 -26.81
C LEU A 18 -1.92 -3.12 -28.06
N ASP A 19 -2.63 -3.93 -28.84
CA ASP A 19 -3.46 -3.46 -29.95
C ASP A 19 -4.63 -2.61 -29.42
N PRO A 20 -4.77 -1.34 -29.84
CA PRO A 20 -5.80 -0.43 -29.31
C PRO A 20 -7.24 -0.76 -29.76
N HIS A 21 -7.46 -1.83 -30.53
CA HIS A 21 -8.76 -2.22 -31.08
C HIS A 21 -9.30 -3.58 -30.60
N SER A 22 -8.68 -4.23 -29.61
CA SER A 22 -9.21 -5.50 -29.10
C SER A 22 -10.45 -5.28 -28.22
N ASN A 23 -11.59 -5.71 -28.74
CA ASN A 23 -12.92 -5.53 -28.18
C ASN A 23 -13.05 -6.23 -26.82
N ARG A 24 -13.39 -5.47 -25.78
CA ARG A 24 -13.54 -5.90 -24.39
C ARG A 24 -14.76 -6.80 -24.23
N THR A 25 -14.60 -8.11 -24.36
CA THR A 25 -15.67 -9.08 -24.06
C THR A 25 -15.28 -10.04 -22.94
N ARG A 26 -16.09 -9.95 -21.86
CA ARG A 26 -16.48 -10.97 -20.87
C ARG A 26 -15.52 -11.25 -19.71
N ASP A 27 -16.14 -11.33 -18.54
CA ASP A 27 -15.62 -11.81 -17.26
C ASP A 27 -14.93 -13.17 -17.44
N GLU A 28 -13.63 -13.17 -17.68
CA GLU A 28 -12.81 -14.36 -17.46
C GLU A 28 -12.34 -14.34 -16.01
N ASP A 29 -12.65 -15.42 -15.29
CA ASP A 29 -12.09 -15.71 -13.99
C ASP A 29 -10.57 -15.59 -14.09
N VAL A 30 -10.00 -14.54 -13.50
CA VAL A 30 -8.55 -14.29 -13.52
C VAL A 30 -7.87 -15.51 -12.92
N ASP A 31 -7.25 -16.32 -13.78
CA ASP A 31 -6.65 -17.60 -13.40
C ASP A 31 -5.36 -17.34 -12.62
N LEU A 32 -5.52 -17.09 -11.31
CA LEU A 32 -4.43 -16.89 -10.35
C LEU A 32 -3.64 -18.19 -10.06
N SER A 33 -3.69 -19.22 -10.91
CA SER A 33 -2.89 -20.43 -10.73
C SER A 33 -1.39 -20.21 -11.00
N HIS A 34 -1.05 -19.27 -11.91
CA HIS A 34 0.33 -18.90 -12.23
C HIS A 34 1.00 -17.92 -11.25
N THR A 35 0.25 -17.30 -10.33
CA THR A 35 0.76 -16.43 -9.24
C THR A 35 1.28 -17.21 -8.04
N THR A 36 1.83 -18.41 -8.26
CA THR A 36 2.55 -19.15 -7.21
C THR A 36 4.00 -18.71 -7.28
N GLY A 37 4.30 -17.53 -6.74
CA GLY A 37 5.66 -17.00 -6.68
C GLY A 37 6.55 -17.97 -5.91
N LYS A 38 7.40 -18.72 -6.62
CA LYS A 38 8.50 -19.43 -5.97
C LYS A 38 9.43 -18.35 -5.43
N LEU A 39 9.72 -18.39 -4.13
CA LEU A 39 10.74 -17.53 -3.52
C LEU A 39 12.04 -17.67 -4.34
N PRO A 40 12.73 -16.56 -4.65
CA PRO A 40 13.92 -16.60 -5.49
C PRO A 40 14.94 -17.56 -4.86
N THR A 41 15.41 -18.51 -5.66
CA THR A 41 16.45 -19.45 -5.21
C THR A 41 17.73 -18.64 -4.96
N TRP A 42 18.47 -18.97 -3.89
CA TRP A 42 19.68 -18.24 -3.49
C TRP A 42 20.70 -18.04 -4.62
N GLN A 43 20.74 -18.97 -5.58
CA GLN A 43 21.56 -18.88 -6.80
C GLN A 43 21.12 -17.73 -7.73
N THR A 44 19.81 -17.53 -7.93
CA THR A 44 19.26 -16.44 -8.75
C THR A 44 19.55 -15.06 -8.14
N ILE A 45 19.58 -14.96 -6.81
CA ILE A 45 19.97 -13.75 -6.08
C ILE A 45 21.46 -13.46 -6.32
N GLN A 46 22.32 -14.48 -6.22
CA GLN A 46 23.76 -14.34 -6.48
C GLN A 46 24.05 -13.95 -7.92
N GLU A 47 23.35 -14.53 -8.91
CA GLU A 47 23.51 -14.18 -10.33
C GLU A 47 23.05 -12.74 -10.63
N SER A 48 21.94 -12.30 -10.01
CA SER A 48 21.40 -10.94 -10.20
C SER A 48 22.28 -9.87 -9.54
N ILE A 49 22.92 -10.19 -8.41
CA ILE A 49 23.84 -9.29 -7.72
C ILE A 49 25.24 -9.31 -8.37
N GLY A 50 25.68 -10.45 -8.91
CA GLY A 50 27.04 -10.65 -9.41
C GLY A 50 27.27 -10.26 -10.87
N THR A 51 26.24 -10.15 -11.70
CA THR A 51 26.40 -9.85 -13.13
C THR A 51 26.10 -8.38 -13.46
N ARG A 52 26.98 -7.74 -14.25
CA ARG A 52 26.82 -6.34 -14.72
C ARG A 52 25.55 -6.16 -15.58
N THR A 53 25.14 -7.23 -16.26
CA THR A 53 23.89 -7.35 -17.00
C THR A 53 22.65 -7.49 -16.10
N GLY A 54 22.78 -8.02 -14.87
CA GLY A 54 21.68 -8.04 -13.89
C GLY A 54 21.41 -6.67 -13.24
N TRP A 55 22.46 -5.85 -13.09
CA TRP A 55 22.34 -4.50 -12.53
C TRP A 55 21.77 -3.50 -13.53
N PHE A 56 22.36 -3.40 -14.72
CA PHE A 56 22.00 -2.39 -15.72
C PHE A 56 21.17 -2.95 -16.88
N GLY A 57 21.20 -4.25 -17.17
CA GLY A 57 20.50 -4.80 -18.34
C GLY A 57 20.81 -4.08 -19.66
N ASP A 58 20.14 -4.50 -20.73
CA ASP A 58 20.16 -3.80 -22.02
C ASP A 58 18.88 -2.96 -22.16
N TYR A 59 18.69 -2.00 -21.27
CA TYR A 59 17.54 -1.09 -21.29
C TYR A 59 17.94 0.33 -21.68
N ASP A 60 17.13 0.96 -22.52
CA ASP A 60 17.31 2.34 -22.96
C ASP A 60 16.84 3.32 -21.87
N TYR A 61 17.66 3.47 -20.83
CA TYR A 61 17.37 4.32 -19.66
C TYR A 61 17.11 5.79 -20.02
N GLY A 62 17.70 6.26 -21.13
CA GLY A 62 17.47 7.60 -21.65
C GLY A 62 16.01 7.80 -22.07
N PHE A 63 15.41 6.80 -22.69
CA PHE A 63 14.00 6.83 -23.05
C PHE A 63 13.06 6.75 -21.83
N LEU A 64 13.40 5.94 -20.81
CA LEU A 64 12.59 5.80 -19.59
C LEU A 64 12.59 7.05 -18.68
N CYS A 65 13.68 7.81 -18.68
CA CYS A 65 13.83 8.99 -17.80
C CYS A 65 13.50 10.32 -18.50
N MET A 66 13.21 10.32 -19.80
CA MET A 66 12.86 11.55 -20.53
C MET A 66 11.36 11.88 -20.40
N PRO A 67 10.99 13.05 -19.85
CA PRO A 67 9.60 13.49 -19.84
C PRO A 67 9.13 13.82 -21.26
N THR A 68 7.92 13.41 -21.61
CA THR A 68 7.27 13.80 -22.86
C THR A 68 6.78 15.24 -22.74
N LEU A 69 7.56 16.20 -23.26
CA LEU A 69 7.18 17.60 -23.28
C LEU A 69 6.07 17.88 -24.31
N PRO A 70 5.14 18.81 -24.04
CA PRO A 70 4.11 19.21 -24.99
C PRO A 70 4.76 19.78 -26.25
N GLY A 71 4.67 19.04 -27.36
CA GLY A 71 5.30 19.35 -28.66
C GLY A 71 6.22 18.26 -29.22
N MET A 72 6.64 17.29 -28.39
CA MET A 72 7.44 16.14 -28.85
C MET A 72 6.54 15.02 -29.38
N ARG A 73 6.82 14.52 -30.59
CA ARG A 73 6.17 13.30 -31.11
C ARG A 73 6.64 12.11 -30.30
N VAL A 74 5.71 11.44 -29.61
CA VAL A 74 5.99 10.23 -28.85
C VAL A 74 6.26 9.09 -29.84
N SER A 75 7.52 8.73 -30.01
CA SER A 75 7.93 7.76 -31.05
C SER A 75 7.90 6.31 -30.58
N LYS A 76 7.87 6.04 -29.26
CA LYS A 76 7.86 4.69 -28.70
C LYS A 76 6.91 4.66 -27.50
N VAL A 77 6.16 3.57 -27.37
CA VAL A 77 5.40 3.26 -26.15
C VAL A 77 6.33 2.59 -25.14
N PRO A 78 6.23 2.90 -23.83
CA PRO A 78 7.02 2.19 -22.83
C PRO A 78 6.66 0.70 -22.82
N PRO A 79 7.65 -0.20 -22.69
CA PRO A 79 7.39 -1.63 -22.63
C PRO A 79 6.56 -1.95 -21.37
N PHE A 80 5.50 -2.74 -21.54
CA PHE A 80 4.69 -3.24 -20.42
C PHE A 80 5.44 -4.37 -19.71
N PHE A 81 5.67 -4.21 -18.41
CA PHE A 81 6.27 -5.24 -17.57
C PHE A 81 5.19 -6.07 -16.88
N GLY A 82 5.18 -7.37 -17.14
CA GLY A 82 4.36 -8.33 -16.43
C GLY A 82 4.83 -8.53 -14.98
N LEU A 83 3.95 -9.08 -14.16
CA LEU A 83 4.19 -9.29 -12.72
C LEU A 83 5.45 -10.11 -12.39
N ASN A 84 5.75 -11.14 -13.21
CA ASN A 84 6.87 -12.07 -12.97
C ASN A 84 8.04 -11.82 -13.94
N ASP A 85 8.06 -10.69 -14.64
CA ASP A 85 9.12 -10.38 -15.59
C ASP A 85 10.42 -9.98 -14.85
N LYS A 86 11.55 -10.42 -15.39
CA LYS A 86 12.86 -10.10 -14.83
C LYS A 86 13.20 -8.64 -15.13
N LEU A 87 13.16 -7.81 -14.10
CA LEU A 87 13.58 -6.42 -14.16
C LEU A 87 15.06 -6.28 -13.74
N PRO A 88 15.84 -5.39 -14.38
CA PRO A 88 17.18 -5.07 -13.91
C PRO A 88 17.08 -4.42 -12.53
N LEU A 89 18.04 -4.76 -11.65
CA LEU A 89 17.99 -4.40 -10.23
C LEU A 89 17.88 -2.88 -10.02
N VAL A 90 18.61 -2.09 -10.81
CA VAL A 90 18.59 -0.62 -10.71
C VAL A 90 17.20 -0.06 -11.02
N LEU A 91 16.52 -0.57 -12.06
CA LEU A 91 15.17 -0.12 -12.40
C LEU A 91 14.17 -0.50 -11.31
N ALA A 92 14.28 -1.73 -10.76
CA ALA A 92 13.42 -2.18 -9.67
C ALA A 92 13.61 -1.33 -8.40
N ILE A 93 14.84 -0.93 -8.07
CA ILE A 93 15.12 -0.06 -6.93
C ILE A 93 14.53 1.34 -7.15
N ILE A 94 14.72 1.94 -8.32
CA ILE A 94 14.21 3.30 -8.62
C ILE A 94 12.69 3.32 -8.59
N MET A 95 12.03 2.35 -9.24
CA MET A 95 10.56 2.23 -9.22
C MET A 95 10.04 1.93 -7.82
N GLY A 96 10.71 1.07 -7.06
CA GLY A 96 10.38 0.80 -5.66
C GLY A 96 10.49 2.04 -4.78
N PHE A 97 11.53 2.85 -4.99
CA PHE A 97 11.70 4.13 -4.30
C PHE A 97 10.60 5.13 -4.65
N GLN A 98 10.23 5.24 -5.93
CA GLN A 98 9.10 6.05 -6.37
C GLN A 98 7.79 5.61 -5.70
N HIS A 99 7.52 4.30 -5.64
CA HIS A 99 6.36 3.78 -4.94
C HIS A 99 6.37 4.09 -3.44
N ALA A 100 7.54 4.00 -2.79
CA ALA A 100 7.68 4.38 -1.38
C ALA A 100 7.38 5.86 -1.16
N LEU A 101 7.93 6.75 -2.01
CA LEU A 101 7.65 8.19 -1.97
C LEU A 101 6.17 8.52 -2.26
N ALA A 102 5.53 7.80 -3.17
CA ALA A 102 4.11 8.01 -3.46
C ALA A 102 3.22 7.66 -2.25
N MET A 103 3.59 6.63 -1.49
CA MET A 103 2.80 6.16 -0.35
C MET A 103 3.13 6.84 0.98
N ILE A 104 4.29 7.51 1.11
CA ILE A 104 4.75 8.07 2.38
C ILE A 104 3.73 9.03 3.00
N ALA A 105 3.15 9.92 2.19
CA ALA A 105 2.15 10.87 2.67
C ALA A 105 0.90 10.14 3.18
N GLY A 106 0.47 9.09 2.49
CA GLY A 106 -0.70 8.29 2.88
C GLY A 106 -0.51 7.53 4.20
N VAL A 107 0.70 7.06 4.48
CA VAL A 107 0.99 6.25 5.69
C VAL A 107 1.30 7.12 6.90
N VAL A 108 2.00 8.24 6.70
CA VAL A 108 2.46 9.13 7.77
C VAL A 108 1.36 10.08 8.25
N THR A 109 0.52 10.59 7.34
CA THR A 109 -0.50 11.60 7.66
C THR A 109 -1.45 11.16 8.78
N PRO A 110 -2.02 9.93 8.77
CA PRO A 110 -2.88 9.50 9.86
C PRO A 110 -2.16 9.49 11.23
N ALA A 111 -0.90 9.04 11.28
CA ALA A 111 -0.14 9.02 12.52
C ALA A 111 0.11 10.44 13.08
N ILE A 112 0.37 11.42 12.20
CA ILE A 112 0.53 12.83 12.59
C ILE A 112 -0.78 13.40 13.11
N ILE A 113 -1.88 13.25 12.37
CA ILE A 113 -3.18 13.82 12.76
C ILE A 113 -3.64 13.25 14.11
N MET A 114 -3.46 11.95 14.34
CA MET A 114 -3.90 11.28 15.57
C MET A 114 -3.07 11.70 16.79
N SER A 115 -1.77 11.90 16.60
CA SER A 115 -0.85 12.30 17.66
C SER A 115 -0.77 13.82 17.88
N GLY A 116 -1.46 14.59 17.04
CA GLY A 116 -1.57 16.04 17.11
C GLY A 116 -2.29 16.56 18.35
N SER A 117 -2.21 17.87 18.54
CA SER A 117 -2.78 18.59 19.68
C SER A 117 -4.20 19.07 19.39
N GLY A 118 -5.08 19.10 20.40
CA GLY A 118 -6.43 19.65 20.31
C GLY A 118 -7.50 18.74 20.92
N LYS A 119 -8.75 19.19 20.92
CA LYS A 119 -9.91 18.43 21.47
C LYS A 119 -10.07 17.04 20.84
N ASN A 120 -9.66 16.93 19.58
CA ASN A 120 -9.86 15.73 18.76
C ASN A 120 -8.56 14.90 18.61
N GLY A 121 -7.47 15.31 19.27
CA GLY A 121 -6.16 14.66 19.18
C GLY A 121 -5.70 14.11 20.52
N LEU A 122 -4.77 13.16 20.49
CA LEU A 122 -4.27 12.49 21.69
C LEU A 122 -3.18 13.30 22.44
N ASN A 123 -2.75 14.42 21.85
CA ASN A 123 -1.72 15.35 22.33
C ASN A 123 -0.45 14.67 22.86
N PHE A 124 0.16 13.81 22.05
CA PHE A 124 1.34 13.05 22.47
C PHE A 124 2.61 13.88 22.53
N PRO A 125 3.56 13.58 23.44
CA PRO A 125 4.87 14.22 23.41
C PRO A 125 5.60 13.90 22.10
N PRO A 126 6.51 14.78 21.64
CA PRO A 126 7.17 14.64 20.32
C PRO A 126 7.90 13.31 20.15
N GLU A 127 8.46 12.76 21.23
CA GLU A 127 9.09 11.45 21.25
C GLU A 127 8.12 10.34 20.81
N MET A 128 6.94 10.28 21.41
CA MET A 128 5.93 9.26 21.09
C MET A 128 5.31 9.47 19.71
N ARG A 129 5.20 10.72 19.23
CA ARG A 129 4.76 11.00 17.84
C ARG A 129 5.74 10.38 16.83
N SER A 130 7.04 10.57 17.05
CA SER A 130 8.07 10.03 16.15
C SER A 130 8.07 8.50 16.13
N GLN A 131 7.86 7.87 17.30
CA GLN A 131 7.74 6.42 17.44
C GLN A 131 6.51 5.87 16.71
N MET A 132 5.37 6.57 16.74
CA MET A 132 4.18 6.18 15.97
C MET A 132 4.43 6.23 14.47
N ILE A 133 5.11 7.27 13.98
CA ILE A 133 5.42 7.44 12.56
C ILE A 133 6.39 6.35 12.08
N SER A 134 7.45 6.06 12.83
CA SER A 134 8.39 4.99 12.46
C SER A 134 7.72 3.62 12.48
N THR A 135 6.89 3.36 13.49
CA THR A 135 6.15 2.10 13.59
C THR A 135 5.17 1.94 12.44
N SER A 136 4.43 2.99 12.06
CA SER A 136 3.49 2.90 10.94
C SER A 136 4.18 2.60 9.61
N LEU A 137 5.36 3.19 9.35
CA LEU A 137 6.16 2.92 8.15
C LEU A 137 6.71 1.49 8.12
N ILE A 138 7.28 1.01 9.24
CA ILE A 138 7.82 -0.35 9.34
C ILE A 138 6.70 -1.39 9.18
N THR A 139 5.58 -1.20 9.89
CA THR A 139 4.42 -2.08 9.82
C THR A 139 3.80 -2.07 8.43
N SER A 140 3.62 -0.91 7.78
CA SER A 140 3.13 -0.81 6.40
C SER A 140 4.02 -1.56 5.40
N GLY A 141 5.35 -1.43 5.53
CA GLY A 141 6.30 -2.17 4.70
C GLY A 141 6.18 -3.69 4.89
N LEU A 142 6.14 -4.15 6.14
CA LEU A 142 6.01 -5.58 6.46
C LEU A 142 4.68 -6.17 5.96
N LEU A 143 3.55 -5.49 6.20
CA LEU A 143 2.25 -5.96 5.71
C LEU A 143 2.17 -5.93 4.19
N SER A 144 2.79 -4.96 3.53
CA SER A 144 2.87 -4.94 2.06
C SER A 144 3.64 -6.14 1.54
N LEU A 145 4.78 -6.52 2.17
CA LEU A 145 5.50 -7.75 1.82
C LEU A 145 4.62 -8.99 2.00
N VAL A 146 3.89 -9.09 3.11
CA VAL A 146 2.96 -10.21 3.37
C VAL A 146 1.82 -10.25 2.34
N GLN A 147 1.36 -9.11 1.83
CA GLN A 147 0.24 -9.06 0.89
C GLN A 147 0.65 -9.25 -0.57
N ILE A 148 1.89 -8.87 -0.90
CA ILE A 148 2.51 -9.14 -2.21
C ILE A 148 2.91 -10.61 -2.31
N THR A 149 3.47 -11.18 -1.25
CA THR A 149 3.80 -12.60 -1.19
C THR A 149 2.52 -13.43 -1.03
N ARG A 150 2.36 -14.46 -1.87
CA ARG A 150 1.20 -15.34 -1.80
C ARG A 150 1.54 -16.56 -0.95
N PHE A 151 1.31 -16.46 0.36
CA PHE A 151 1.49 -17.58 1.26
C PHE A 151 0.29 -18.51 1.23
N ARG A 152 0.54 -19.80 0.99
CA ARG A 152 -0.50 -20.83 1.05
C ARG A 152 -0.60 -21.38 2.46
N PHE A 153 -1.80 -21.33 3.04
CA PHE A 153 -2.03 -21.86 4.39
C PHE A 153 -2.23 -23.39 4.32
N GLY A 154 -1.15 -24.15 4.43
CA GLY A 154 -1.17 -25.62 4.46
C GLY A 154 -1.82 -26.26 3.23
N LYS A 155 -2.61 -27.34 3.45
CA LYS A 155 -3.39 -28.04 2.39
C LYS A 155 -4.71 -27.34 2.03
N SER A 156 -5.00 -26.18 2.61
CA SER A 156 -6.26 -25.47 2.37
C SER A 156 -6.29 -24.76 1.01
N ARG A 157 -7.50 -24.56 0.47
CA ARG A 157 -7.73 -23.84 -0.79
C ARG A 157 -7.54 -22.32 -0.67
N TYR A 158 -7.40 -21.80 0.56
CA TYR A 158 -7.25 -20.37 0.83
C TYR A 158 -5.79 -19.91 0.79
N PHE A 159 -5.60 -18.70 0.26
CA PHE A 159 -4.30 -18.04 0.18
C PHE A 159 -4.33 -16.76 0.99
N VAL A 160 -3.23 -16.47 1.68
CA VAL A 160 -2.97 -15.18 2.30
C VAL A 160 -2.09 -14.38 1.35
N GLY A 161 -2.49 -13.15 1.07
CA GLY A 161 -1.84 -12.30 0.08
C GLY A 161 -2.43 -12.50 -1.32
N THR A 162 -2.29 -11.44 -2.13
CA THR A 162 -2.89 -11.33 -3.45
C THR A 162 -2.01 -11.92 -4.55
N GLY A 163 -0.70 -12.04 -4.30
CA GLY A 163 0.28 -12.37 -5.34
C GLY A 163 0.43 -11.26 -6.37
N LEU A 164 -0.06 -10.05 -6.09
CA LEU A 164 0.01 -8.87 -6.95
C LEU A 164 0.68 -7.72 -6.20
N LEU A 165 1.05 -6.66 -6.91
CA LEU A 165 1.56 -5.43 -6.30
C LEU A 165 0.43 -4.75 -5.48
N SER A 166 0.32 -5.13 -4.22
CA SER A 166 -0.70 -4.66 -3.30
C SER A 166 -0.02 -4.00 -2.11
N VAL A 167 0.01 -2.67 -2.12
CA VAL A 167 0.62 -1.87 -1.05
C VAL A 167 -0.41 -1.60 0.04
N VAL A 168 -0.01 -1.82 1.30
CA VAL A 168 -0.86 -1.68 2.48
C VAL A 168 -0.43 -0.44 3.26
N GLY A 169 -1.40 0.38 3.67
CA GLY A 169 -1.18 1.57 4.48
C GLY A 169 -2.19 1.71 5.61
N THR A 170 -2.04 2.76 6.40
CA THR A 170 -2.98 3.14 7.46
C THR A 170 -4.26 3.71 6.84
N SER A 171 -5.42 3.17 7.24
CA SER A 171 -6.71 3.61 6.69
C SER A 171 -7.16 4.94 7.28
N PHE A 172 -7.39 5.93 6.43
CA PHE A 172 -7.94 7.24 6.81
C PHE A 172 -9.34 7.17 7.44
N ILE A 173 -10.05 6.06 7.28
CA ILE A 173 -11.38 5.80 7.87
C ILE A 173 -11.32 5.84 9.41
N PHE A 174 -10.19 5.49 10.02
CA PHE A 174 -10.05 5.46 11.48
C PHE A 174 -9.92 6.84 12.12
N LEU A 175 -9.51 7.85 11.35
CA LEU A 175 -9.32 9.21 11.86
C LEU A 175 -10.59 9.84 12.42
N PRO A 176 -11.71 9.98 11.68
CA PRO A 176 -12.92 10.58 12.24
C PRO A 176 -13.49 9.77 13.41
N VAL A 177 -13.32 8.44 13.39
CA VAL A 177 -13.76 7.54 14.47
C VAL A 177 -12.96 7.80 15.75
N LEU A 178 -11.63 7.90 15.65
CA LEU A 178 -10.78 8.23 16.78
C LEU A 178 -11.06 9.64 17.30
N GLN A 179 -11.14 10.63 16.41
CA GLN A 179 -11.40 12.03 16.79
C GLN A 179 -12.70 12.16 17.60
N SER A 180 -13.76 11.48 17.15
CA SER A 180 -15.04 11.45 17.87
C SER A 180 -14.93 10.74 19.20
N SER A 181 -14.22 9.60 19.24
CA SER A 181 -14.03 8.80 20.46
C SER A 181 -13.22 9.55 21.52
N VAL A 182 -12.14 10.23 21.09
CA VAL A 182 -11.29 11.05 21.97
C VAL A 182 -12.06 12.25 22.49
N ALA A 183 -12.86 12.93 21.65
CA ALA A 183 -13.70 14.04 22.09
C ALA A 183 -14.67 13.61 23.19
N THR A 184 -15.33 12.45 23.06
CA THR A 184 -16.20 11.89 24.10
C THR A 184 -15.41 11.50 25.36
N MET A 185 -14.22 10.92 25.23
CA MET A 185 -13.38 10.56 26.38
C MET A 185 -12.90 11.77 27.20
N TYR A 186 -12.74 12.94 26.56
CA TYR A 186 -12.48 14.19 27.27
C TYR A 186 -13.73 14.73 27.98
N GLU A 187 -14.92 14.54 27.41
CA GLU A 187 -16.20 14.94 28.01
C GLU A 187 -16.58 14.05 29.21
N ASP A 188 -16.33 12.75 29.10
CA ASP A 188 -16.53 11.77 30.18
C ASP A 188 -15.52 11.92 31.34
N GLY A 189 -14.49 12.77 31.17
CA GLY A 189 -13.44 13.00 32.17
C GLY A 189 -12.41 11.88 32.29
N PHE A 190 -12.40 10.92 31.34
CA PHE A 190 -11.40 9.86 31.31
C PHE A 190 -10.00 10.40 31.01
N CYS A 191 -9.89 11.33 30.06
CA CYS A 191 -8.66 12.04 29.77
C CYS A 191 -8.63 13.38 30.51
N LYS A 192 -7.50 13.69 31.16
CA LYS A 192 -7.35 14.91 31.95
C LYS A 192 -7.31 16.15 31.05
N THR A 193 -7.99 17.20 31.47
CA THR A 193 -7.87 18.53 30.91
C THR A 193 -7.39 19.47 32.02
N SER A 194 -6.35 20.24 31.76
CA SER A 194 -5.91 21.30 32.65
C SER A 194 -6.49 22.62 32.17
N ILE A 195 -6.92 23.46 33.10
CA ILE A 195 -7.40 24.81 32.78
C ILE A 195 -6.23 25.74 33.08
N ASP A 196 -5.74 26.44 32.05
CA ASP A 196 -4.70 27.44 32.23
C ASP A 196 -5.22 28.63 33.05
N ALA A 197 -4.29 29.43 33.59
CA ALA A 197 -4.60 30.70 34.26
C ALA A 197 -5.41 31.70 33.37
N ALA A 198 -5.44 31.48 32.05
CA ALA A 198 -6.20 32.25 31.07
C ALA A 198 -7.63 31.71 30.80
N GLY A 199 -8.06 30.63 31.48
CA GLY A 199 -9.38 30.02 31.31
C GLY A 199 -9.53 29.12 30.07
N SER A 200 -8.45 28.88 29.33
CA SER A 200 -8.42 27.93 28.21
C SER A 200 -8.22 26.49 28.68
N THR A 201 -9.01 25.56 28.15
CA THR A 201 -8.85 24.12 28.39
C THR A 201 -7.69 23.57 27.57
N ILE A 202 -6.61 23.17 28.23
CA ILE A 202 -5.53 22.38 27.64
C ILE A 202 -5.91 20.91 27.71
N TYR A 203 -5.86 20.23 26.57
CA TYR A 203 -6.01 18.79 26.47
C TYR A 203 -4.68 18.12 26.81
N GLU A 204 -4.58 17.36 27.89
CA GLU A 204 -3.34 16.66 28.25
C GLU A 204 -3.15 15.38 27.42
N SER A 205 -1.91 14.91 27.36
CA SER A 205 -1.55 13.68 26.66
C SER A 205 -2.25 12.46 27.27
N CYS A 206 -3.02 11.71 26.48
CA CYS A 206 -3.81 10.57 26.96
C CYS A 206 -3.39 9.26 26.25
N PRO A 207 -2.28 8.61 26.65
CA PRO A 207 -1.81 7.35 26.02
C PRO A 207 -2.79 6.18 26.20
N GLU A 208 -3.54 6.17 27.30
CA GLU A 208 -4.51 5.11 27.61
C GLU A 208 -5.68 5.06 26.60
N ALA A 209 -6.10 6.23 26.09
CA ALA A 209 -7.14 6.31 25.06
C ALA A 209 -6.70 5.61 23.76
N TRP A 210 -5.42 5.78 23.39
CA TRP A 210 -4.84 5.11 22.23
C TRP A 210 -4.73 3.60 22.41
N GLY A 211 -4.30 3.14 23.58
CA GLY A 211 -4.25 1.71 23.91
C GLY A 211 -5.63 1.05 23.80
N ARG A 212 -6.68 1.70 24.32
CA ARG A 212 -8.06 1.23 24.21
C ARG A 212 -8.55 1.22 22.76
N PHE A 213 -8.25 2.25 22.00
CA PHE A 213 -8.59 2.30 20.58
C PHE A 213 -7.97 1.14 19.81
N LEU A 214 -6.66 0.89 19.99
CA LEU A 214 -5.97 -0.24 19.37
C LEU A 214 -6.57 -1.59 19.78
N GLY A 215 -6.94 -1.75 21.05
CA GLY A 215 -7.61 -2.95 21.55
C GLY A 215 -8.97 -3.18 20.86
N THR A 216 -9.77 -2.13 20.69
CA THR A 216 -11.03 -2.22 19.94
C THR A 216 -10.80 -2.57 18.47
N CYS A 217 -9.80 -1.97 17.82
CA CYS A 217 -9.44 -2.29 16.44
C CYS A 217 -9.01 -3.76 16.28
N MET A 218 -8.26 -4.30 17.24
CA MET A 218 -7.83 -5.70 17.24
C MET A 218 -9.04 -6.64 17.25
N ILE A 219 -10.01 -6.41 18.13
CA ILE A 219 -11.24 -7.23 18.20
C ILE A 219 -12.08 -7.03 16.94
N CYS A 220 -12.27 -5.79 16.50
CA CYS A 220 -13.01 -5.47 15.28
C CYS A 220 -12.38 -6.06 14.02
N SER A 221 -11.06 -6.27 13.97
CA SER A 221 -10.37 -6.86 12.81
C SER A 221 -10.79 -8.30 12.51
N LEU A 222 -11.33 -9.02 13.50
CA LEU A 222 -11.89 -10.36 13.30
C LEU A 222 -13.10 -10.34 12.37
N LEU A 223 -13.89 -9.27 12.40
CA LEU A 223 -15.09 -9.15 11.58
C LEU A 223 -14.73 -9.08 10.08
N PRO A 224 -13.81 -8.21 9.60
CA PRO A 224 -13.33 -8.24 8.22
C PRO A 224 -12.69 -9.58 7.81
N ILE A 225 -11.97 -10.25 8.71
CA ILE A 225 -11.39 -11.57 8.42
C ILE A 225 -12.50 -12.60 8.16
N ILE A 226 -13.56 -12.60 8.97
CA ILE A 226 -14.74 -13.45 8.76
C ILE A 226 -15.46 -13.07 7.46
N LEU A 227 -15.63 -11.76 7.20
CA LEU A 227 -16.26 -11.28 5.97
C LEU A 227 -15.47 -11.63 4.71
N SER A 228 -14.15 -11.78 4.80
CA SER A 228 -13.28 -12.20 3.69
C SER A 228 -13.62 -13.60 3.15
N PHE A 229 -14.26 -14.45 3.95
CA PHE A 229 -14.73 -15.76 3.51
C PHE A 229 -16.05 -15.72 2.74
N LEU A 230 -16.77 -14.59 2.72
CA LEU A 230 -17.98 -14.48 1.92
C LEU A 230 -17.66 -14.27 0.43
N PRO A 231 -18.47 -14.85 -0.47
CA PRO A 231 -18.26 -14.66 -1.90
C PRO A 231 -18.43 -13.18 -2.28
N PRO A 232 -17.59 -12.64 -3.18
CA PRO A 232 -17.57 -11.22 -3.53
C PRO A 232 -18.89 -10.73 -4.14
N ARG A 233 -19.70 -11.64 -4.70
CA ARG A 233 -21.04 -11.34 -5.22
C ARG A 233 -22.00 -10.88 -4.13
N VAL A 234 -21.93 -11.49 -2.95
CA VAL A 234 -22.78 -11.12 -1.81
C VAL A 234 -22.33 -9.76 -1.28
N LEU A 235 -21.03 -9.53 -1.15
CA LEU A 235 -20.51 -8.26 -0.65
C LEU A 235 -20.88 -7.08 -1.56
N LYS A 236 -20.78 -7.25 -2.88
CA LYS A 236 -21.21 -6.24 -3.87
C LYS A 236 -22.73 -5.98 -3.87
N LYS A 237 -23.53 -6.95 -3.40
CA LYS A 237 -24.98 -6.79 -3.26
C LYS A 237 -25.36 -6.07 -1.96
N VAL A 238 -24.65 -6.34 -0.87
CA VAL A 238 -24.85 -5.69 0.43
C VAL A 238 -24.34 -4.25 0.41
N PHE A 239 -23.20 -4.00 -0.21
CA PHE A 239 -22.59 -2.67 -0.35
C PHE A 239 -22.51 -2.29 -1.83
N PRO A 240 -23.62 -1.83 -2.43
CA PRO A 240 -23.62 -1.38 -3.81
C PRO A 240 -22.72 -0.14 -3.97
N PRO A 241 -22.20 0.12 -5.19
CA PRO A 241 -21.22 1.18 -5.44
C PRO A 241 -21.71 2.59 -5.08
N ILE A 242 -23.03 2.80 -5.08
CA ILE A 242 -23.61 4.08 -4.65
C ILE A 242 -23.41 4.33 -3.14
N VAL A 243 -23.53 3.30 -2.30
CA VAL A 243 -23.36 3.42 -0.84
C VAL A 243 -21.89 3.58 -0.50
N THR A 244 -21.02 2.77 -1.10
CA THR A 244 -19.58 2.86 -0.87
C THR A 244 -19.02 4.20 -1.35
N GLY A 245 -19.46 4.69 -2.52
CA GLY A 245 -19.03 5.99 -3.05
C GLY A 245 -19.39 7.17 -2.16
N VAL A 246 -20.66 7.25 -1.71
CA VAL A 246 -21.11 8.33 -0.81
C VAL A 246 -20.39 8.27 0.54
N THR A 247 -20.18 7.06 1.08
CA THR A 247 -19.48 6.88 2.36
C THR A 247 -18.03 7.36 2.28
N VAL A 248 -17.30 6.98 1.23
CA VAL A 248 -15.91 7.42 1.01
C VAL A 248 -15.83 8.93 0.81
N MET A 249 -16.79 9.53 0.09
CA MET A 249 -16.86 10.99 -0.06
C MET A 249 -17.04 11.70 1.28
N LEU A 250 -17.98 11.24 2.12
CA LEU A 250 -18.23 11.84 3.43
C LEU A 250 -17.00 11.75 4.35
N ILE A 251 -16.32 10.60 4.36
CA ILE A 251 -15.07 10.44 5.10
C ILE A 251 -14.03 11.47 4.61
N GLY A 252 -13.88 11.65 3.30
CA GLY A 252 -12.99 12.66 2.74
C GLY A 252 -13.32 14.09 3.19
N VAL A 253 -14.61 14.47 3.17
CA VAL A 253 -15.06 15.82 3.59
C VAL A 253 -14.75 16.09 5.06
N HIS A 254 -14.98 15.12 5.95
CA HIS A 254 -14.63 15.26 7.37
C HIS A 254 -13.11 15.42 7.58
N LEU A 255 -12.30 14.75 6.77
CA LEU A 255 -10.85 14.82 6.87
C LEU A 255 -10.25 16.12 6.35
N VAL A 256 -10.83 16.71 5.31
CA VAL A 256 -10.41 18.04 4.83
C VAL A 256 -10.56 19.07 5.95
N THR A 257 -11.64 18.99 6.74
CA THR A 257 -11.86 19.88 7.89
C THR A 257 -10.75 19.72 8.93
N SER A 258 -10.36 18.49 9.23
CA SER A 258 -9.26 18.20 10.16
C SER A 258 -7.88 18.59 9.64
N GLY A 259 -7.68 18.64 8.31
CA GLY A 259 -6.42 19.07 7.70
C GLY A 259 -6.27 20.59 7.57
N MET A 260 -7.37 21.35 7.66
CA MET A 260 -7.36 22.82 7.60
C MET A 260 -7.26 23.50 8.98
N ALA A 261 -7.53 22.74 10.05
CA ALA A 261 -7.48 23.20 11.44
C ALA A 261 -6.05 23.12 12.01
#